data_AF-A0A933KM95-F1
#
_entry.id   AF-A0A933KM95-F1
#
_cell.length_a   1.000
_cell.length_b   1.000
_cell.length_c   1.000
_cell.angle_alpha   90.00
_cell.angle_beta   90.00
_cell.angle_gamma   90.00
#
_symmetry.space_group_name_H-M   'P 1'
#
loop_
_entity.id
_entity.type
_entity.pdbx_description
1 polymer ?
#
loop_
_entity_poly.entity_id
_entity_poly.type
_entity_poly.pdbx_seq_one_letter_code
_entity_poly.pdbx_strand_id
1 'polypeptide(L)'
;MGMRNASLDELLNHYDIFDNDFVSDPFPLLDQIRESGCPIAHSDQNGGSWMPTRHAHVVAMAQTPEIFTSREVGVIGLSPESKEGPYGGVRVPPIDSDPPQQHGQ
;
A
#
# COMPACT_ATOMS: atom_id res chain seq x y z
N MET A 1 -11.38 -13.39 11.59
CA MET A 1 -12.46 -13.75 10.64
C MET A 1 -11.93 -13.33 9.28
N GLY A 2 -11.93 -14.21 8.27
CA GLY A 2 -11.36 -13.86 6.96
C GLY A 2 -12.13 -12.71 6.31
N MET A 3 -11.44 -11.91 5.48
CA MET A 3 -12.03 -10.72 4.86
C MET A 3 -13.17 -11.00 3.88
N ARG A 4 -13.39 -12.26 3.45
CA ARG A 4 -14.47 -12.64 2.51
C ARG A 4 -15.88 -12.21 2.95
N ASN A 5 -16.12 -12.10 4.26
CA ASN A 5 -17.40 -11.70 4.83
C ASN A 5 -17.28 -10.45 5.71
N ALA A 6 -16.21 -9.66 5.52
CA ALA A 6 -16.02 -8.42 6.25
C ALA A 6 -17.12 -7.40 5.88
N SER A 7 -17.58 -6.66 6.87
CA SER A 7 -18.42 -5.49 6.67
C SER A 7 -17.67 -4.39 5.92
N LEU A 8 -18.42 -3.47 5.31
CA LEU A 8 -17.81 -2.33 4.62
C LEU A 8 -16.93 -1.49 5.56
N ASP A 9 -17.32 -1.33 6.82
CA ASP A 9 -16.53 -0.62 7.82
C ASP A 9 -15.17 -1.30 8.06
N GLU A 10 -15.18 -2.63 8.21
CA GLU A 10 -13.95 -3.42 8.34
C GLU A 10 -13.05 -3.28 7.09
N LEU A 11 -13.63 -3.27 5.89
CA LEU A 11 -12.87 -3.06 4.65
C LEU A 11 -12.28 -1.65 4.55
N LEU A 12 -13.03 -0.63 4.97
CA LEU A 12 -12.62 0.77 4.82
C LEU A 12 -11.63 1.24 5.89
N ASN A 13 -11.68 0.65 7.09
CA ASN A 13 -10.93 1.14 8.25
C ASN A 13 -9.95 0.11 8.83
N HIS A 14 -10.07 -1.17 8.47
CA HIS A 14 -9.36 -2.26 9.14
C HIS A 14 -8.92 -3.39 8.19
N TYR A 15 -8.72 -3.14 6.90
CA TYR A 15 -8.21 -4.18 5.99
C TYR A 15 -6.84 -4.72 6.46
N ASP A 16 -6.55 -5.99 6.14
CA ASP A 16 -5.25 -6.61 6.35
C ASP A 16 -4.74 -7.23 5.04
N ILE A 17 -3.61 -6.75 4.55
CA ILE A 17 -2.99 -7.25 3.32
C ILE A 17 -2.42 -8.66 3.48
N PHE A 18 -2.29 -9.15 4.71
CA PHE A 18 -1.86 -10.50 5.02
C PHE A 18 -3.01 -11.48 5.29
N ASP A 19 -4.25 -11.01 5.31
CA ASP A 19 -5.40 -11.91 5.44
C ASP A 19 -5.41 -12.90 4.27
N ASN A 20 -5.69 -14.17 4.56
CA ASN A 20 -5.65 -15.22 3.53
C ASN A 20 -6.62 -14.93 2.38
N ASP A 21 -7.74 -14.26 2.66
CA ASP A 21 -8.71 -13.93 1.63
C ASP A 21 -8.17 -12.82 0.72
N PHE A 22 -7.50 -11.82 1.28
CA PHE A 22 -6.83 -10.78 0.52
C PHE A 22 -5.67 -11.32 -0.33
N VAL A 23 -4.85 -12.20 0.25
CA VAL A 23 -3.70 -12.81 -0.43
C VAL A 23 -4.14 -13.75 -1.57
N SER A 24 -5.23 -14.48 -1.38
CA SER A 24 -5.72 -15.44 -2.38
C SER A 24 -6.48 -14.80 -3.53
N ASP A 25 -7.37 -13.83 -3.24
CA ASP A 25 -8.11 -13.08 -4.23
C ASP A 25 -8.55 -11.70 -3.70
N PRO A 26 -7.79 -10.63 -3.98
CA PRO A 26 -8.10 -9.31 -3.48
C PRO A 26 -9.23 -8.62 -4.27
N PHE A 27 -9.54 -9.06 -5.49
CA PHE A 27 -10.39 -8.28 -6.41
C PHE A 27 -11.81 -8.02 -5.85
N PRO A 28 -12.51 -9.01 -5.27
CA PRO A 28 -13.84 -8.78 -4.69
C PRO A 28 -13.85 -7.75 -3.54
N LEU A 29 -12.77 -7.69 -2.76
CA LEU A 29 -12.63 -6.75 -1.64
C LEU A 29 -12.34 -5.33 -2.16
N LEU A 30 -11.44 -5.24 -3.15
CA LEU A 30 -11.11 -3.97 -3.80
C LEU A 30 -12.32 -3.38 -4.55
N ASP A 31 -13.17 -4.23 -5.15
CA ASP A 31 -14.42 -3.80 -5.82
C ASP A 31 -15.42 -3.20 -4.82
N GLN A 32 -15.64 -3.86 -3.68
CA GLN A 32 -16.51 -3.32 -2.63
C GLN A 32 -16.04 -1.94 -2.15
N ILE A 33 -14.73 -1.77 -1.93
CA ILE A 33 -14.16 -0.46 -1.57
C ILE A 33 -14.42 0.57 -2.69
N ARG A 34 -14.21 0.22 -3.96
CA ARG A 34 -14.46 1.13 -5.11
C ARG A 34 -15.91 1.58 -5.21
N GLU A 35 -16.84 0.65 -5.02
CA GLU A 35 -18.29 0.83 -5.19
C GLU A 35 -18.94 1.59 -4.02
N SER A 36 -18.31 1.56 -2.84
CA SER A 36 -18.81 2.22 -1.62
C SER A 36 -18.96 3.75 -1.72
N GLY A 37 -18.28 4.38 -2.67
CA GLY A 37 -18.15 5.85 -2.75
C GLY A 37 -16.93 6.41 -1.99
N CYS A 38 -16.24 5.59 -1.18
CA CYS A 38 -14.99 5.92 -0.48
C CYS A 38 -13.83 5.07 -1.03
N PRO A 39 -13.27 5.40 -2.21
CA PRO A 39 -12.35 4.52 -2.95
C PRO A 39 -10.90 4.52 -2.45
N ILE A 40 -10.67 4.98 -1.22
CA ILE A 40 -9.37 4.93 -0.55
C ILE A 40 -9.64 4.44 0.87
N ALA A 41 -9.29 3.19 1.15
CA ALA A 41 -9.39 2.65 2.49
C ALA A 41 -8.15 3.03 3.32
N HIS A 42 -8.30 3.03 4.64
CA HIS A 42 -7.21 3.22 5.59
C HIS A 42 -7.21 2.03 6.56
N SER A 43 -6.04 1.64 7.05
CA SER A 43 -5.93 0.65 8.11
C SER A 43 -4.75 0.97 9.00
N ASP A 44 -4.96 0.99 10.31
CA ASP A 44 -3.89 1.13 11.31
C ASP A 44 -3.08 -0.17 11.49
N GLN A 45 -3.51 -1.27 10.87
CA GLN A 45 -2.79 -2.54 10.93
C GLN A 45 -1.39 -2.41 10.32
N ASN A 46 -0.43 -3.17 10.89
CA ASN A 46 0.95 -3.23 10.39
C ASN A 46 1.65 -1.86 10.29
N GLY A 47 1.35 -0.93 11.20
CA GLY A 47 1.99 0.39 11.23
C GLY A 47 1.32 1.45 10.38
N GLY A 48 0.14 1.17 9.81
CA GLY A 48 -0.67 2.15 9.10
C GLY A 48 -0.42 2.13 7.59
N SER A 49 -1.49 2.06 6.79
CA SER A 49 -1.40 2.23 5.35
C SER A 49 -2.70 2.77 4.74
N TRP A 50 -2.60 3.26 3.50
CA TRP A 50 -3.73 3.71 2.69
C TRP A 50 -3.81 2.87 1.40
N MET A 51 -5.01 2.46 1.03
CA MET A 51 -5.27 1.61 -0.14
C MET A 51 -6.16 2.32 -1.16
N PRO A 52 -5.58 3.06 -2.12
CA PRO A 52 -6.32 3.61 -3.24
C PRO A 52 -6.74 2.50 -4.21
N THR A 53 -8.03 2.42 -4.53
CA THR A 53 -8.57 1.32 -5.37
C THR A 53 -8.97 1.77 -6.78
N ARG A 54 -8.91 3.07 -7.07
CA ARG A 54 -9.16 3.64 -8.42
C ARG A 54 -7.86 3.90 -9.14
N HIS A 55 -7.79 3.45 -10.39
CA HIS A 55 -6.64 3.69 -11.27
C HIS A 55 -6.25 5.17 -11.34
N ALA A 56 -7.21 6.08 -11.46
CA ALA A 56 -6.95 7.52 -11.51
C ALA A 56 -6.23 8.05 -10.27
N HIS A 57 -6.55 7.53 -9.08
CA HIS A 57 -5.87 7.92 -7.84
C HIS A 57 -4.44 7.36 -7.80
N VAL A 58 -4.26 6.08 -8.17
CA VAL A 58 -2.93 5.45 -8.24
C VAL A 58 -2.02 6.22 -9.20
N VAL A 59 -2.50 6.56 -10.39
CA VAL A 59 -1.72 7.35 -11.37
C VAL A 59 -1.39 8.74 -10.84
N ALA A 60 -2.36 9.45 -10.26
CA ALA A 60 -2.12 10.78 -9.71
C ALA A 60 -1.05 10.75 -8.60
N MET A 61 -1.12 9.78 -7.69
CA MET A 61 -0.12 9.60 -6.62
C MET A 61 1.26 9.30 -7.19
N ALA A 62 1.36 8.35 -8.13
CA ALA A 62 2.63 7.96 -8.74
C ALA A 62 3.30 9.09 -9.56
N GLN A 63 2.51 10.04 -10.09
CA GLN A 63 3.02 11.20 -10.84
C GLN A 63 3.36 12.41 -9.94
N THR A 64 3.24 12.26 -8.61
CA THR A 64 3.44 13.35 -7.63
C THR A 64 4.50 12.96 -6.57
N PRO A 65 5.75 12.67 -6.98
CA PRO A 65 6.80 12.16 -6.08
C PRO A 65 7.20 13.14 -4.97
N GLU A 66 6.91 14.43 -5.14
CA GLU A 66 7.11 15.46 -4.11
C GLU A 66 6.19 15.27 -2.89
N ILE A 67 5.08 14.54 -3.05
CA ILE A 67 4.17 14.15 -1.96
C ILE A 67 4.32 12.64 -1.66
N PHE A 68 4.45 11.80 -2.69
CA PHE A 68 4.49 10.34 -2.58
C PHE A 68 5.83 9.77 -3.07
N THR A 69 6.86 9.85 -2.23
CA THR A 69 8.20 9.33 -2.56
C THR A 69 8.25 7.80 -2.58
N SER A 70 9.04 7.26 -3.50
CA SER A 70 9.34 5.83 -3.66
C SER A 70 10.38 5.32 -2.66
N ARG A 71 10.94 6.19 -1.80
CA ARG A 71 12.05 5.86 -0.89
C ARG A 71 11.78 4.66 0.01
N GLU A 72 10.53 4.47 0.42
CA GLU A 72 10.08 3.26 1.11
C GLU A 72 9.12 2.50 0.20
N VAL A 73 9.55 1.33 -0.27
CA VAL A 73 8.81 0.53 -1.26
C VAL A 73 7.81 -0.46 -0.63
N GLY A 74 7.94 -0.71 0.67
CA GLY A 74 7.06 -1.62 1.39
C GLY A 74 5.77 -0.91 1.83
N VAL A 75 4.64 -1.61 1.72
CA VAL A 75 3.36 -1.14 2.30
C VAL A 75 3.43 -1.06 3.82
N ILE A 76 4.29 -1.90 4.41
CA ILE A 76 4.53 -1.98 5.85
C ILE A 76 5.94 -1.46 6.09
N GLY A 77 6.05 -0.57 7.07
CA GLY A 77 7.34 -0.04 7.48
C GLY A 77 8.28 -1.16 7.96
N LEU A 78 9.57 -1.00 7.68
CA LEU A 78 10.59 -1.90 8.22
C LEU A 78 10.51 -1.93 9.76
N SER A 79 10.58 -3.13 10.35
CA SER A 79 10.72 -3.27 11.80
C SER A 79 12.00 -2.57 12.29
N PRO A 80 12.07 -2.12 13.56
CA PRO A 80 13.26 -1.42 14.07
C PRO A 80 14.56 -2.22 13.85
N GLU A 81 14.52 -3.52 14.13
CA GLU A 81 15.62 -4.48 13.86
C GLU A 81 16.03 -4.53 12.38
N SER A 82 15.08 -4.41 11.45
CA SER A 82 15.35 -4.37 10.00
C SER A 82 15.97 -3.03 9.58
N LYS A 83 15.61 -1.93 10.25
CA LYS A 83 16.18 -0.60 10.04
C LYS A 83 17.60 -0.47 10.59
N GLU A 84 17.94 -1.24 11.64
CA GLU A 84 19.28 -1.25 12.26
C GLU A 84 20.19 -2.36 11.71
N GLY A 85 19.63 -3.31 10.95
CA GLY A 85 20.37 -4.41 10.36
C GLY A 85 21.31 -4.00 9.21
N PRO A 86 22.09 -4.94 8.66
CA PRO A 86 23.08 -4.67 7.60
C PRO A 86 22.50 -4.05 6.32
N TYR A 87 21.19 -4.20 6.11
CA TYR A 87 20.45 -3.65 4.97
C TYR A 87 19.55 -2.46 5.35
N GLY A 88 19.63 -2.02 6.61
CA GLY A 88 18.88 -0.87 7.11
C GLY A 88 19.25 0.41 6.38
N GLY A 89 18.32 0.93 5.59
CA GLY A 89 18.54 2.14 4.79
C GLY A 89 19.36 1.93 3.51
N VAL A 90 19.64 0.69 3.11
CA VAL A 90 20.21 0.41 1.79
C VAL A 90 19.22 0.86 0.73
N ARG A 91 19.69 1.72 -0.18
CA ARG A 91 18.92 2.12 -1.36
C ARG A 91 18.94 1.00 -2.40
N VAL A 92 17.79 0.71 -2.97
CA VAL A 92 17.56 -0.35 -3.96
C VAL A 92 17.04 0.24 -5.28
N PRO A 93 17.82 1.10 -5.98
CA PRO A 93 17.38 1.65 -7.25
C PRO A 93 17.22 0.55 -8.31
N PRO A 94 16.30 0.71 -9.29
CA PRO A 94 15.46 1.89 -9.51
C PRO A 94 14.17 1.91 -8.67
N ILE A 95 13.79 0.83 -7.98
CA ILE A 95 12.47 0.70 -7.35
C ILE A 95 12.24 1.74 -6.23
N ASP A 96 13.30 2.18 -5.56
CA ASP A 96 13.23 3.15 -4.48
C ASP A 96 13.65 4.57 -4.89
N SER A 97 13.77 4.81 -6.20
CA SER A 97 14.10 6.11 -6.78
C SER A 97 12.83 6.77 -7.27
N ASP A 98 12.74 8.11 -7.17
CA ASP A 98 11.65 8.87 -7.76
C ASP A 98 11.94 9.20 -9.25
N PRO A 99 10.93 9.54 -10.07
CA PRO A 99 11.17 10.15 -11.37
C PRO A 99 11.84 11.54 -11.23
N PRO A 100 12.76 11.92 -12.15
CA PRO A 100 13.22 11.18 -13.32
C PRO A 100 14.37 10.19 -13.04
N GLN A 101 14.84 10.05 -11.80
CA GLN A 101 16.00 9.21 -11.46
C GLN A 101 15.79 7.74 -11.83
N GLN A 102 14.54 7.26 -11.85
CA GLN A 102 14.16 5.92 -12.34
C GLN A 102 14.54 5.65 -13.82
N HIS A 103 14.60 6.69 -14.67
CA HIS A 103 14.83 6.56 -16.12
C HIS A 103 16.30 6.74 -16.54
N GLY A 104 17.22 6.89 -15.58
CA GLY A 104 18.62 7.27 -15.82
C GLY A 104 19.67 6.18 -15.54
N GLN A 105 19.33 4.91 -15.73
CA GLN A 105 20.28 3.78 -15.69
C GLN A 105 20.31 3.07 -17.04
#